data_AF-A0A946GA44-F1
#
_entry.id   AF-A0A946GA44-F1
#
_cell.length_a   1.000
_cell.length_b   1.000
_cell.length_c   1.000
_cell.angle_alpha   90.00
_cell.angle_beta   90.00
_cell.angle_gamma   90.00
#
_symmetry.space_group_name_H-M   'P 1'
#
loop_
_entity.id
_entity.type
_entity.pdbx_description
1 polymer ?
#
loop_
_entity_poly.entity_id
_entity_poly.type
_entity_poly.pdbx_seq_one_letter_code
_entity_poly.pdbx_strand_id
1 'polypeptide(L)'
;APGTLMSGQLMVLKTNVPSITSMKDTLIATSAVASTLGAEALSKSPGTRSKAIAMLRAELMKAQTRLLKIEEAKNDEEKDAPASNLKLDVLVDILNKKTPLLINAQRHQDLASALRLQEEFGFNLILDGAAEAYLLLDEIKAAGVPVIVHPTMGRPFGDLENMTFTLAAQLHKAGILFAFQSGYETYVPKTRVVHFEAAMAAAYGLPQEVALAACTIQPAKILGLEKKIGSLAKGKHADLALFDGDPLEMTTHTTGVIIDGKVVSSKVK
;
A
#
# COMPACT_ATOMS: atom_id res chain seq x y z
N ALA A 1 8.64 2.66 -8.69
CA ALA A 1 8.17 1.69 -7.67
C ALA A 1 8.92 0.37 -7.88
N PRO A 2 8.59 -0.76 -7.23
CA PRO A 2 9.20 -2.04 -7.59
C PRO A 2 8.89 -2.40 -9.06
N GLY A 3 9.90 -2.63 -9.90
CA GLY A 3 9.74 -2.72 -11.36
C GLY A 3 9.47 -4.12 -11.91
N THR A 4 8.77 -5.00 -11.16
CA THR A 4 8.55 -6.39 -11.58
C THR A 4 7.11 -6.84 -11.35
N LEU A 5 6.66 -7.85 -12.09
CA LEU A 5 5.30 -8.35 -11.96
C LEU A 5 4.99 -8.90 -10.56
N MET A 6 5.96 -9.53 -9.90
CA MET A 6 5.92 -9.84 -8.47
C MET A 6 7.22 -9.31 -7.86
N SER A 7 7.11 -8.40 -6.90
CA SER A 7 8.25 -7.61 -6.44
C SER A 7 8.69 -7.90 -5.02
N GLY A 8 7.90 -8.65 -4.25
CA GLY A 8 8.28 -9.09 -2.92
C GLY A 8 7.14 -8.92 -1.92
N GLN A 9 7.52 -8.75 -0.66
CA GLN A 9 6.60 -8.63 0.47
C GLN A 9 6.85 -7.31 1.20
N LEU A 10 5.79 -6.73 1.74
CA LEU A 10 5.84 -5.55 2.59
C LEU A 10 5.93 -5.97 4.05
N MET A 11 6.60 -5.15 4.85
CA MET A 11 6.73 -5.31 6.29
C MET A 11 6.35 -4.00 6.98
N VAL A 12 5.76 -4.10 8.17
CA VAL A 12 5.51 -2.96 9.05
C VAL A 12 6.41 -3.08 10.28
N LEU A 13 7.21 -2.06 10.53
CA LEU A 13 8.20 -2.02 11.61
C LEU A 13 8.18 -0.67 12.32
N LYS A 14 8.69 -0.65 13.55
CA LYS A 14 9.00 0.59 14.27
C LYS A 14 10.43 1.04 14.03
N THR A 15 10.64 2.34 13.94
CA THR A 15 11.93 2.95 13.56
C THR A 15 12.84 3.26 14.75
N ASN A 16 12.42 2.96 15.98
CA ASN A 16 13.19 3.19 17.21
C ASN A 16 14.25 2.11 17.48
N VAL A 17 14.54 1.23 16.51
CA VAL A 17 15.50 0.14 16.68
C VAL A 17 16.88 0.48 16.14
N PRO A 18 17.96 0.07 16.84
CA PRO A 18 19.32 0.26 16.37
C PRO A 18 19.67 -0.62 15.15
N SER A 19 18.88 -1.67 14.86
CA SER A 19 19.09 -2.53 13.69
C SER A 19 17.79 -3.17 13.20
N ILE A 20 17.63 -3.22 11.87
CA ILE A 20 16.54 -3.93 11.18
C ILE A 20 16.69 -5.46 11.25
N THR A 21 17.82 -5.98 11.76
CA THR A 21 18.03 -7.43 11.93
C THR A 21 17.29 -8.02 13.13
N SER A 22 16.80 -7.18 14.05
CA SER A 22 15.99 -7.61 15.20
C SER A 22 14.51 -7.55 14.84
N MET A 23 13.87 -8.71 14.68
CA MET A 23 12.42 -8.84 14.43
C MET A 23 11.54 -8.45 15.62
N LYS A 24 12.12 -8.04 16.76
CA LYS A 24 11.39 -7.73 18.01
C LYS A 24 10.40 -6.57 17.86
N ASP A 25 10.64 -5.67 16.92
CA ASP A 25 9.85 -4.45 16.72
C ASP A 25 9.13 -4.44 15.36
N THR A 26 9.09 -5.61 14.71
CA THR A 26 8.26 -5.87 13.53
C THR A 26 6.81 -6.03 13.98
N LEU A 27 5.95 -5.07 13.60
CA LEU A 27 4.52 -5.14 13.89
C LEU A 27 3.84 -6.21 13.04
N ILE A 28 4.23 -6.31 11.76
CA ILE A 28 3.74 -7.29 10.81
C ILE A 28 4.89 -7.68 9.88
N ALA A 29 5.31 -8.95 9.89
CA ALA A 29 6.39 -9.45 9.05
C ALA A 29 6.04 -9.47 7.56
N THR A 30 4.78 -9.75 7.24
CA THR A 30 4.25 -9.73 5.87
C THR A 30 2.89 -9.04 5.87
N SER A 31 2.84 -7.76 5.52
CA SER A 31 1.60 -6.98 5.49
C SER A 31 0.88 -7.01 4.14
N ALA A 32 1.64 -7.20 3.06
CA ALA A 32 1.11 -7.35 1.72
C ALA A 32 2.16 -8.04 0.83
N VAL A 33 1.72 -8.56 -0.32
CA VAL A 33 2.61 -8.95 -1.41
C VAL A 33 2.56 -7.88 -2.48
N ALA A 34 3.71 -7.43 -3.00
CA ALA A 34 3.79 -6.39 -4.01
C ALA A 34 3.83 -6.97 -5.43
N SER A 35 3.05 -6.37 -6.31
CA SER A 35 3.03 -6.59 -7.76
C SER A 35 2.99 -5.24 -8.46
N THR A 36 3.49 -5.16 -9.70
CA THR A 36 3.43 -3.94 -10.50
C THR A 36 2.85 -4.22 -11.88
N LEU A 37 1.90 -3.37 -12.28
CA LEU A 37 1.32 -3.31 -13.62
C LEU A 37 1.60 -1.93 -14.21
N GLY A 38 1.95 -1.90 -15.49
CA GLY A 38 2.34 -0.68 -16.21
C GLY A 38 3.74 -0.78 -16.78
N ALA A 39 4.24 0.34 -17.32
CA ALA A 39 5.49 0.40 -18.07
C ALA A 39 6.71 -0.04 -17.23
N GLU A 40 6.72 0.26 -15.93
CA GLU A 40 7.82 -0.11 -15.02
C GLU A 40 8.03 -1.62 -14.95
N ALA A 41 6.97 -2.42 -15.12
CA ALA A 41 7.03 -3.87 -15.00
C ALA A 41 7.40 -4.59 -16.31
N LEU A 42 7.63 -3.88 -17.43
CA LEU A 42 7.74 -4.50 -18.76
C LEU A 42 9.15 -4.97 -19.16
N SER A 43 10.17 -4.81 -18.31
CA SER A 43 11.56 -5.14 -18.69
C SER A 43 11.77 -6.64 -18.98
N LYS A 44 12.41 -6.97 -20.13
CA LYS A 44 12.66 -8.33 -20.69
C LYS A 44 11.41 -9.20 -20.88
N SER A 45 10.74 -9.59 -19.80
CA SER A 45 9.45 -10.28 -19.78
C SER A 45 8.68 -9.71 -18.58
N PRO A 46 7.44 -9.23 -18.76
CA PRO A 46 6.46 -9.57 -19.78
C PRO A 46 6.54 -8.79 -21.10
N GLY A 47 7.25 -7.66 -21.19
CA GLY A 47 7.40 -6.87 -22.43
C GLY A 47 6.15 -6.08 -22.85
N THR A 48 4.94 -6.59 -22.60
CA THR A 48 3.67 -5.90 -22.89
C THR A 48 2.72 -5.97 -21.68
N ARG A 49 1.80 -5.00 -21.56
CA ARG A 49 0.79 -4.96 -20.50
C ARG A 49 -0.11 -6.20 -20.52
N SER A 50 -0.58 -6.60 -21.70
CA SER A 50 -1.42 -7.79 -21.86
C SER A 50 -0.71 -9.07 -21.42
N LYS A 51 0.59 -9.21 -21.73
CA LYS A 51 1.37 -10.36 -21.26
C LYS A 51 1.62 -10.31 -19.75
N ALA A 52 1.77 -9.13 -19.15
CA ALA A 52 1.89 -8.97 -17.70
C ALA A 52 0.63 -9.51 -16.99
N ILE A 53 -0.55 -9.10 -17.46
CA ILE A 53 -1.83 -9.55 -16.93
C ILE A 53 -1.99 -11.06 -17.15
N ALA A 54 -1.71 -11.57 -18.35
CA ALA A 54 -1.81 -12.99 -18.65
C ALA A 54 -0.91 -13.85 -17.74
N MET A 55 0.31 -13.40 -17.48
CA MET A 55 1.25 -14.08 -16.59
C MET A 55 0.76 -14.08 -15.14
N LEU A 56 0.32 -12.92 -14.61
CA LEU A 56 -0.20 -12.82 -13.25
C LEU A 56 -1.46 -13.69 -13.07
N ARG A 57 -2.39 -13.62 -14.02
CA ARG A 57 -3.59 -14.45 -14.07
C ARG A 57 -3.26 -15.93 -14.10
N ALA A 58 -2.28 -16.36 -14.91
CA ALA A 58 -1.86 -17.75 -14.99
C ALA A 58 -1.27 -18.27 -13.67
N GLU A 59 -0.49 -17.47 -12.95
CA GLU A 59 0.04 -17.84 -11.64
C GLU A 59 -1.09 -17.93 -10.58
N LEU A 60 -2.07 -17.03 -10.62
CA LEU A 60 -3.26 -17.10 -9.76
C LEU A 60 -4.11 -18.36 -10.05
N MET A 61 -4.28 -18.74 -11.31
CA MET A 61 -4.95 -20.00 -11.68
C MET A 61 -4.22 -21.25 -11.18
N LYS A 62 -2.88 -21.25 -11.22
CA LYS A 62 -2.06 -22.33 -10.64
C LYS A 62 -2.24 -22.39 -9.12
N ALA A 63 -2.27 -21.24 -8.46
CA ALA A 63 -2.51 -21.16 -7.03
C ALA A 63 -3.92 -21.64 -6.65
N GLN A 64 -4.94 -21.32 -7.44
CA GLN A 64 -6.31 -21.81 -7.25
C GLN A 64 -6.39 -23.34 -7.39
N THR A 65 -5.78 -23.90 -8.44
CA THR A 65 -5.68 -25.36 -8.62
C THR A 65 -4.98 -26.02 -7.41
N ARG A 66 -3.94 -25.39 -6.88
CA ARG A 66 -3.24 -25.87 -5.68
C ARG A 66 -4.13 -25.79 -4.44
N LEU A 67 -4.86 -24.69 -4.25
CA LEU A 67 -5.78 -24.51 -3.13
C LEU A 67 -6.83 -25.62 -3.11
N LEU A 68 -7.44 -25.93 -4.25
CA LEU A 68 -8.40 -27.04 -4.39
C LEU A 68 -7.77 -28.38 -3.98
N LYS A 69 -6.54 -28.67 -4.41
CA LYS A 69 -5.82 -29.90 -4.00
C LYS A 69 -5.54 -29.97 -2.50
N ILE A 70 -5.22 -28.83 -1.87
CA ILE A 70 -5.02 -28.75 -0.42
C ILE A 70 -6.35 -29.01 0.31
N GLU A 71 -7.46 -28.49 -0.21
CA GLU A 71 -8.78 -28.71 0.37
C GLU A 71 -9.26 -30.16 0.20
N GLU A 72 -9.02 -30.76 -0.96
CA GLU A 72 -9.32 -32.19 -1.20
C GLU A 72 -8.53 -33.09 -0.24
N ALA A 73 -7.22 -32.87 -0.08
CA ALA A 73 -6.39 -33.65 0.85
C ALA A 73 -6.76 -33.44 2.34
N LYS A 74 -7.47 -32.36 2.68
CA LYS A 74 -8.01 -32.16 4.03
C LYS A 74 -9.31 -32.93 4.27
N ASN A 75 -10.08 -33.15 3.20
CA ASN A 75 -11.40 -33.79 3.25
C ASN A 75 -11.34 -35.29 2.97
N ASP A 76 -10.22 -35.79 2.46
CA ASP A 76 -10.00 -37.19 2.06
C ASP A 76 -8.67 -37.68 2.63
N GLU A 77 -8.73 -38.56 3.64
CA GLU A 77 -7.55 -39.10 4.33
C GLU A 77 -6.67 -39.98 3.42
N GLU A 78 -7.18 -40.43 2.27
CA GLU A 78 -6.41 -41.21 1.29
C GLU A 78 -5.60 -40.33 0.33
N LYS A 79 -5.82 -39.00 0.32
CA LYS A 79 -5.12 -38.06 -0.54
C LYS A 79 -3.99 -37.32 0.20
N ASP A 80 -2.77 -37.53 -0.27
CA ASP A 80 -1.63 -36.76 0.22
C ASP A 80 -1.73 -35.27 -0.15
N ALA A 81 -1.35 -34.42 0.80
CA ALA A 81 -1.22 -33.00 0.55
C ALA A 81 -0.16 -32.72 -0.54
N PRO A 82 -0.40 -31.78 -1.46
CA PRO A 82 0.57 -31.48 -2.52
C PRO A 82 1.88 -30.95 -1.93
N ALA A 83 3.01 -31.37 -2.50
CA ALA A 83 4.36 -30.97 -2.06
C ALA A 83 4.47 -29.44 -1.86
N SER A 84 5.24 -29.01 -0.85
CA SER A 84 5.43 -27.59 -0.53
C SER A 84 5.98 -26.82 -1.73
N ASN A 85 5.38 -25.66 -2.02
CA ASN A 85 5.86 -24.77 -3.06
C ASN A 85 5.70 -23.33 -2.57
N LEU A 86 6.79 -22.79 -2.02
CA LEU A 86 6.82 -21.47 -1.39
C LEU A 86 6.23 -20.35 -2.28
N LYS A 87 6.42 -20.42 -3.60
CA LYS A 87 5.88 -19.40 -4.52
C LYS A 87 4.36 -19.47 -4.60
N LEU A 88 3.82 -20.67 -4.79
CA LEU A 88 2.38 -20.88 -4.88
C LEU A 88 1.71 -20.75 -3.52
N ASP A 89 2.38 -21.11 -2.43
CA ASP A 89 1.87 -21.00 -1.06
C ASP A 89 1.57 -19.53 -0.70
N VAL A 90 2.43 -18.58 -1.12
CA VAL A 90 2.17 -17.13 -0.95
C VAL A 90 0.94 -16.68 -1.74
N LEU A 91 0.76 -17.17 -2.97
CA LEU A 91 -0.43 -16.85 -3.77
C LEU A 91 -1.69 -17.50 -3.19
N VAL A 92 -1.57 -18.70 -2.63
CA VAL A 92 -2.67 -19.37 -1.91
C VAL A 92 -3.08 -18.57 -0.67
N ASP A 93 -2.14 -17.95 0.05
CA ASP A 93 -2.46 -17.06 1.17
C ASP A 93 -3.18 -15.78 0.72
N ILE A 94 -2.86 -15.25 -0.47
CA ILE A 94 -3.60 -14.15 -1.10
C ILE A 94 -5.04 -14.56 -1.44
N LEU A 95 -5.21 -15.71 -2.08
CA LEU A 95 -6.55 -16.24 -2.44
C LEU A 95 -7.40 -16.53 -1.19
N ASN A 96 -6.78 -16.98 -0.10
CA ASN A 96 -7.44 -17.16 1.19
C ASN A 96 -7.64 -15.86 1.98
N LYS A 97 -7.34 -14.69 1.39
CA LYS A 97 -7.48 -13.36 2.02
C LYS A 97 -6.67 -13.18 3.31
N LYS A 98 -5.64 -14.00 3.53
CA LYS A 98 -4.73 -13.84 4.69
C LYS A 98 -3.78 -12.67 4.51
N THR A 99 -3.32 -12.48 3.28
CA THR A 99 -2.39 -11.40 2.91
C THR A 99 -2.95 -10.65 1.71
N PRO A 100 -3.09 -9.32 1.76
CA PRO A 100 -3.53 -8.56 0.60
C PRO A 100 -2.47 -8.54 -0.51
N LEU A 101 -2.95 -8.40 -1.75
CA LEU A 101 -2.10 -8.11 -2.90
C LEU A 101 -2.10 -6.60 -3.13
N LEU A 102 -0.93 -5.98 -3.01
CA LEU A 102 -0.71 -4.60 -3.38
C LEU A 102 -0.25 -4.54 -4.83
N ILE A 103 -1.02 -3.84 -5.67
CA ILE A 103 -0.69 -3.65 -7.08
C ILE A 103 -0.34 -2.19 -7.33
N ASN A 104 0.92 -1.92 -7.64
CA ASN A 104 1.33 -0.64 -8.17
C ASN A 104 0.87 -0.51 -9.62
N ALA A 105 0.08 0.52 -9.89
CA ALA A 105 -0.47 0.82 -11.21
C ALA A 105 -0.81 2.29 -11.27
N GLN A 106 -0.57 2.95 -12.41
CA GLN A 106 -0.80 4.40 -12.53
C GLN A 106 -1.97 4.71 -13.47
N ARG A 107 -2.01 4.05 -14.64
CA ARG A 107 -2.98 4.33 -15.71
C ARG A 107 -4.29 3.60 -15.47
N HIS A 108 -5.41 4.21 -15.86
CA HIS A 108 -6.77 3.67 -15.71
C HIS A 108 -6.89 2.26 -16.29
N GLN A 109 -6.27 1.96 -17.43
CA GLN A 109 -6.30 0.61 -18.03
C GLN A 109 -5.63 -0.48 -17.16
N ASP A 110 -4.57 -0.14 -16.43
CA ASP A 110 -3.92 -1.07 -15.50
C ASP A 110 -4.75 -1.22 -14.23
N LEU A 111 -5.28 -0.11 -13.71
CA LEU A 111 -6.18 -0.09 -12.55
C LEU A 111 -7.43 -0.96 -12.82
N ALA A 112 -8.08 -0.77 -13.97
CA ALA A 112 -9.20 -1.60 -14.39
C ALA A 112 -8.82 -3.09 -14.51
N SER A 113 -7.59 -3.39 -14.92
CA SER A 113 -7.10 -4.77 -14.99
C SER A 113 -6.86 -5.36 -13.60
N ALA A 114 -6.32 -4.59 -12.66
CA ALA A 114 -6.18 -4.99 -11.26
C ALA A 114 -7.55 -5.27 -10.61
N LEU A 115 -8.53 -4.39 -10.83
CA LEU A 115 -9.91 -4.56 -10.33
C LEU A 115 -10.56 -5.83 -10.91
N ARG A 116 -10.43 -6.08 -12.23
CA ARG A 116 -10.94 -7.32 -12.84
C ARG A 116 -10.30 -8.59 -12.29
N LEU A 117 -8.99 -8.57 -12.00
CA LEU A 117 -8.32 -9.70 -11.35
C LEU A 117 -8.84 -9.91 -9.93
N GLN A 118 -9.06 -8.83 -9.18
CA GLN A 118 -9.64 -8.92 -7.84
C GLN A 118 -11.07 -9.48 -7.87
N GLU A 119 -11.89 -9.08 -8.84
CA GLU A 119 -13.22 -9.63 -9.06
C GLU A 119 -13.16 -11.12 -9.44
N GLU A 120 -12.26 -11.51 -10.35
CA GLU A 120 -12.13 -12.90 -10.82
C GLU A 120 -11.67 -13.87 -9.73
N PHE A 121 -10.69 -13.48 -8.90
CA PHE A 121 -10.07 -14.38 -7.92
C PHE A 121 -10.47 -14.10 -6.46
N GLY A 122 -11.16 -13.00 -6.19
CA GLY A 122 -11.73 -12.68 -4.89
C GLY A 122 -10.72 -12.35 -3.78
N PHE A 123 -9.49 -11.91 -4.10
CA PHE A 123 -8.50 -11.53 -3.08
C PHE A 123 -8.68 -10.10 -2.57
N ASN A 124 -8.04 -9.76 -1.45
CA ASN A 124 -7.99 -8.38 -0.95
C ASN A 124 -6.96 -7.56 -1.74
N LEU A 125 -7.40 -6.56 -2.49
CA LEU A 125 -6.55 -5.68 -3.30
C LEU A 125 -6.25 -4.37 -2.57
N ILE A 126 -5.03 -3.86 -2.73
CA ILE A 126 -4.64 -2.48 -2.40
C ILE A 126 -4.05 -1.88 -3.68
N LEU A 127 -4.55 -0.72 -4.11
CA LEU A 127 -3.99 0.01 -5.26
C LEU A 127 -2.89 0.95 -4.79
N ASP A 128 -1.75 0.93 -5.47
CA ASP A 128 -0.57 1.72 -5.14
C ASP A 128 -0.19 2.67 -6.29
N GLY A 129 -0.03 3.96 -5.96
CA GLY A 129 0.16 5.06 -6.91
C GLY A 129 -1.14 5.60 -7.46
N ALA A 130 -1.75 4.85 -8.38
CA ALA A 130 -3.08 5.08 -8.95
C ALA A 130 -3.32 6.52 -9.48
N ALA A 131 -2.36 7.07 -10.21
CA ALA A 131 -2.39 8.45 -10.73
C ALA A 131 -3.70 8.81 -11.46
N GLU A 132 -4.29 7.89 -12.23
CA GLU A 132 -5.55 8.08 -12.96
C GLU A 132 -6.78 7.49 -12.26
N ALA A 133 -6.72 7.20 -10.95
CA ALA A 133 -7.86 6.66 -10.21
C ALA A 133 -9.10 7.56 -10.22
N TYR A 134 -8.93 8.87 -10.46
CA TYR A 134 -10.04 9.80 -10.62
C TYR A 134 -10.96 9.47 -11.81
N LEU A 135 -10.52 8.64 -12.76
CA LEU A 135 -11.32 8.14 -13.88
C LEU A 135 -12.13 6.88 -13.55
N LEU A 136 -11.87 6.24 -12.40
CA LEU A 136 -12.46 4.95 -12.01
C LEU A 136 -12.99 4.97 -10.57
N LEU A 137 -13.43 6.14 -10.08
CA LEU A 137 -13.85 6.29 -8.68
C LEU A 137 -15.02 5.38 -8.32
N ASP A 138 -15.99 5.23 -9.22
CA ASP A 138 -17.17 4.41 -8.97
C ASP A 138 -16.81 2.92 -8.92
N GLU A 139 -15.96 2.46 -9.83
CA GLU A 139 -15.46 1.08 -9.87
C GLU A 139 -14.59 0.75 -8.65
N ILE A 140 -13.68 1.65 -8.26
CA ILE A 140 -12.82 1.47 -7.07
C ILE A 140 -13.67 1.42 -5.81
N LYS A 141 -14.69 2.30 -5.71
CA LYS A 141 -15.62 2.32 -4.57
C LYS A 141 -16.45 1.05 -4.51
N ALA A 142 -17.01 0.61 -5.64
CA ALA A 142 -17.81 -0.61 -5.72
C ALA A 142 -16.99 -1.86 -5.34
N ALA A 143 -15.71 -1.90 -5.73
CA ALA A 143 -14.79 -2.98 -5.36
C ALA A 143 -14.34 -2.93 -3.88
N GLY A 144 -14.55 -1.80 -3.19
CA GLY A 144 -14.13 -1.62 -1.79
C GLY A 144 -12.62 -1.55 -1.60
N VAL A 145 -11.89 -1.09 -2.61
CA VAL A 145 -10.42 -1.16 -2.67
C VAL A 145 -9.80 0.14 -2.16
N PRO A 146 -8.88 0.10 -1.17
CA PRO A 146 -8.16 1.28 -0.73
C PRO A 146 -7.05 1.69 -1.72
N VAL A 147 -6.68 2.98 -1.68
CA VAL A 147 -5.67 3.57 -2.56
C VAL A 147 -4.52 4.18 -1.76
N ILE A 148 -3.28 3.83 -2.07
CA ILE A 148 -2.09 4.51 -1.56
C ILE A 148 -1.62 5.49 -2.63
N VAL A 149 -1.84 6.78 -2.38
CA VAL A 149 -1.58 7.86 -3.35
C VAL A 149 -0.08 8.14 -3.42
N HIS A 150 0.51 8.06 -4.62
CA HIS A 150 1.90 8.45 -4.82
C HIS A 150 2.11 9.95 -4.58
N PRO A 151 3.33 10.37 -4.17
CA PRO A 151 3.68 11.78 -4.03
C PRO A 151 3.43 12.56 -5.32
N THR A 152 2.71 13.67 -5.20
CA THR A 152 2.42 14.61 -6.28
C THR A 152 3.62 15.48 -6.61
N MET A 153 4.60 15.61 -5.70
CA MET A 153 5.95 16.11 -6.02
C MET A 153 6.77 15.05 -6.77
N GLY A 154 6.26 14.65 -7.93
CA GLY A 154 6.89 13.75 -8.90
C GLY A 154 7.08 14.45 -10.24
N ARG A 155 7.66 13.74 -11.22
CA ARG A 155 7.73 14.23 -12.61
C ARG A 155 6.51 13.72 -13.38
N PRO A 156 5.68 14.60 -13.98
CA PRO A 156 4.53 14.18 -14.79
C PRO A 156 5.01 13.70 -16.15
N PHE A 157 5.46 12.45 -16.22
CA PHE A 157 5.94 11.84 -17.46
C PHE A 157 5.58 10.36 -17.50
N GLY A 158 5.40 9.83 -18.72
CA GLY A 158 5.08 8.43 -18.96
C GLY A 158 3.78 8.03 -18.28
N ASP A 159 3.83 7.00 -17.44
CA ASP A 159 2.65 6.50 -16.74
C ASP A 159 2.11 7.48 -15.66
N LEU A 160 2.91 8.48 -15.27
CA LEU A 160 2.53 9.52 -14.30
C LEU A 160 2.10 10.84 -14.97
N GLU A 161 2.00 10.91 -16.30
CA GLU A 161 1.73 12.17 -17.01
C GLU A 161 0.44 12.87 -16.57
N ASN A 162 -0.55 12.09 -16.13
CA ASN A 162 -1.87 12.56 -15.70
C ASN A 162 -2.04 12.64 -14.18
N MET A 163 -0.95 12.57 -13.39
CA MET A 163 -1.05 12.76 -11.95
C MET A 163 -1.56 14.17 -11.61
N THR A 164 -2.41 14.28 -10.58
CA THR A 164 -3.03 15.56 -10.19
C THR A 164 -2.86 15.82 -8.70
N PHE A 165 -2.85 17.10 -8.32
CA PHE A 165 -2.87 17.50 -6.90
C PHE A 165 -4.23 17.28 -6.22
N THR A 166 -5.31 17.08 -7.00
CA THR A 166 -6.68 16.99 -6.52
C THR A 166 -7.15 15.55 -6.27
N LEU A 167 -6.36 14.53 -6.65
CA LEU A 167 -6.75 13.12 -6.56
C LEU A 167 -7.21 12.73 -5.15
N ALA A 168 -6.48 13.13 -4.10
CA ALA A 168 -6.84 12.82 -2.72
C ALA A 168 -8.20 13.41 -2.32
N ALA A 169 -8.50 14.64 -2.74
CA ALA A 169 -9.80 15.28 -2.50
C ALA A 169 -10.94 14.56 -3.24
N GLN A 170 -10.67 14.07 -4.46
CA GLN A 170 -11.63 13.28 -5.23
C GLN A 170 -11.91 11.92 -4.59
N LEU A 171 -10.88 11.21 -4.13
CA LEU A 171 -11.01 9.95 -3.38
C LEU A 171 -11.82 10.15 -2.09
N HIS A 172 -11.52 11.21 -1.34
CA HIS A 172 -12.27 11.57 -0.14
C HIS A 172 -13.76 11.82 -0.45
N LYS A 173 -14.06 12.65 -1.46
CA LYS A 173 -15.44 12.94 -1.88
C LYS A 173 -16.19 11.69 -2.34
N ALA A 174 -15.50 10.75 -2.98
CA ALA A 174 -16.06 9.46 -3.37
C ALA A 174 -16.29 8.53 -2.17
N GLY A 175 -15.66 8.78 -1.02
CA GLY A 175 -15.71 7.92 0.16
C GLY A 175 -14.78 6.71 0.08
N ILE A 176 -13.70 6.81 -0.71
CA ILE A 176 -12.69 5.76 -0.86
C ILE A 176 -11.61 5.95 0.21
N LEU A 177 -11.25 4.88 0.90
CA LEU A 177 -10.16 4.89 1.90
C LEU A 177 -8.82 5.09 1.19
N PHE A 178 -8.02 6.06 1.63
CA PHE A 178 -6.72 6.32 1.02
C PHE A 178 -5.63 6.68 2.03
N ALA A 179 -4.37 6.57 1.61
CA ALA A 179 -3.24 7.02 2.42
C ALA A 179 -2.19 7.68 1.54
N PHE A 180 -1.37 8.54 2.16
CA PHE A 180 -0.18 9.07 1.53
C PHE A 180 1.02 8.15 1.77
N GLN A 181 1.93 8.14 0.82
CA GLN A 181 3.24 7.49 0.95
C GLN A 181 4.35 8.43 0.47
N SER A 182 5.58 8.07 0.77
CA SER A 182 6.75 8.80 0.29
C SER A 182 7.16 8.45 -1.14
N GLY A 183 6.71 7.32 -1.69
CA GLY A 183 7.34 6.71 -2.85
C GLY A 183 8.83 6.43 -2.62
N TYR A 184 9.57 6.23 -3.71
CA TYR A 184 11.01 6.00 -3.70
C TYR A 184 11.72 6.74 -4.84
N GLU A 185 12.77 7.50 -4.51
CA GLU A 185 13.72 8.06 -5.47
C GLU A 185 15.14 7.96 -4.91
N THR A 186 16.09 7.48 -5.72
CA THR A 186 17.46 7.18 -5.28
C THR A 186 18.22 8.39 -4.72
N TYR A 187 17.89 9.61 -5.16
CA TYR A 187 18.62 10.83 -4.82
C TYR A 187 17.88 11.74 -3.82
N VAL A 188 16.65 11.41 -3.41
CA VAL A 188 15.87 12.20 -2.44
C VAL A 188 15.33 11.29 -1.33
N PRO A 189 15.67 11.54 -0.05
CA PRO A 189 15.02 10.84 1.06
C PRO A 189 13.57 11.35 1.23
N LYS A 190 12.66 10.79 0.44
CA LYS A 190 11.24 11.19 0.37
C LYS A 190 10.42 10.82 1.61
N THR A 191 10.93 9.98 2.51
CA THR A 191 10.26 9.69 3.78
C THR A 191 9.96 10.96 4.59
N ARG A 192 10.80 11.99 4.42
CA ARG A 192 10.61 13.31 5.02
C ARG A 192 9.51 14.14 4.37
N VAL A 193 8.95 13.78 3.22
CA VAL A 193 8.01 14.65 2.48
C VAL A 193 6.56 14.22 2.56
N VAL A 194 6.23 13.12 3.27
CA VAL A 194 4.85 12.61 3.38
C VAL A 194 3.90 13.66 3.97
N HIS A 195 4.37 14.42 4.97
CA HIS A 195 3.59 15.52 5.56
C HIS A 195 3.38 16.67 4.57
N PHE A 196 4.36 16.97 3.72
CA PHE A 196 4.21 17.96 2.65
C PHE A 196 3.20 17.52 1.59
N GLU A 197 3.14 16.23 1.25
CA GLU A 197 2.11 15.72 0.33
C GLU A 197 0.69 15.90 0.91
N ALA A 198 0.53 15.70 2.22
CA ALA A 198 -0.74 15.97 2.89
C ALA A 198 -1.09 17.47 2.89
N ALA A 199 -0.11 18.33 3.18
CA ALA A 199 -0.30 19.79 3.11
C ALA A 199 -0.68 20.26 1.70
N MET A 200 -0.01 19.73 0.68
CA MET A 200 -0.33 19.99 -0.72
C MET A 200 -1.76 19.54 -1.05
N ALA A 201 -2.15 18.32 -0.69
CA ALA A 201 -3.52 17.86 -0.92
C ALA A 201 -4.56 18.75 -0.23
N ALA A 202 -4.26 19.26 0.99
CA ALA A 202 -5.12 20.19 1.69
C ALA A 202 -5.29 21.52 0.94
N ALA A 203 -4.20 22.06 0.40
CA ALA A 203 -4.23 23.27 -0.43
C ALA A 203 -5.06 23.09 -1.73
N TYR A 204 -5.23 21.85 -2.20
CA TYR A 204 -6.01 21.51 -3.39
C TYR A 204 -7.40 20.92 -3.08
N GLY A 205 -7.95 21.21 -1.90
CA GLY A 205 -9.36 20.98 -1.57
C GLY A 205 -9.65 19.76 -0.70
N LEU A 206 -8.62 19.07 -0.19
CA LEU A 206 -8.82 18.06 0.85
C LEU A 206 -8.99 18.74 2.22
N PRO A 207 -9.98 18.36 3.06
CA PRO A 207 -10.06 18.90 4.41
C PRO A 207 -8.79 18.57 5.22
N GLN A 208 -8.27 19.55 5.98
CA GLN A 208 -7.01 19.41 6.74
C GLN A 208 -7.00 18.19 7.67
N GLU A 209 -8.10 17.96 8.39
CA GLU A 209 -8.24 16.79 9.28
C GLU A 209 -8.14 15.46 8.51
N VAL A 210 -8.66 15.42 7.28
CA VAL A 210 -8.61 14.24 6.42
C VAL A 210 -7.19 14.06 5.87
N ALA A 211 -6.49 15.14 5.54
CA ALA A 211 -5.08 15.10 5.14
C ALA A 211 -4.20 14.51 6.25
N LEU A 212 -4.38 14.95 7.49
CA LEU A 212 -3.66 14.39 8.64
C LEU A 212 -4.06 12.92 8.90
N ALA A 213 -5.35 12.59 8.76
CA ALA A 213 -5.83 11.21 8.87
C ALA A 213 -5.21 10.29 7.81
N ALA A 214 -5.00 10.78 6.58
CA ALA A 214 -4.35 10.07 5.48
C ALA A 214 -2.84 9.79 5.70
N CYS A 215 -2.22 10.46 6.68
CA CYS A 215 -0.87 10.17 7.16
C CYS A 215 -0.83 9.29 8.43
N THR A 216 -1.97 9.06 9.09
CA THR A 216 -2.03 8.45 10.43
C THR A 216 -3.02 7.28 10.50
N ILE A 217 -4.30 7.55 10.75
CA ILE A 217 -5.30 6.50 10.99
C ILE A 217 -5.70 5.75 9.71
N GLN A 218 -5.71 6.40 8.55
CA GLN A 218 -6.07 5.72 7.30
C GLN A 218 -5.04 4.68 6.85
N PRO A 219 -3.71 4.95 6.80
CA PRO A 219 -2.74 3.90 6.54
C PRO A 219 -2.78 2.79 7.60
N ALA A 220 -3.04 3.13 8.87
CA ALA A 220 -3.24 2.10 9.90
C ALA A 220 -4.45 1.19 9.60
N LYS A 221 -5.57 1.74 9.09
CA LYS A 221 -6.72 0.93 8.64
C LYS A 221 -6.39 0.06 7.43
N ILE A 222 -5.70 0.59 6.42
CA ILE A 222 -5.29 -0.17 5.22
C ILE A 222 -4.40 -1.36 5.61
N LEU A 223 -3.54 -1.17 6.62
CA LEU A 223 -2.63 -2.19 7.12
C LEU A 223 -3.23 -3.10 8.22
N GLY A 224 -4.49 -2.91 8.63
CA GLY A 224 -5.14 -3.69 9.69
C GLY A 224 -4.56 -3.46 11.09
N LEU A 225 -4.02 -2.27 11.35
CA LEU A 225 -3.34 -1.86 12.58
C LEU A 225 -4.04 -0.71 13.31
N GLU A 226 -5.25 -0.35 12.91
CA GLU A 226 -6.01 0.77 13.47
C GLU A 226 -6.36 0.58 14.96
N LYS A 227 -6.32 -0.64 15.48
CA LYS A 227 -6.48 -0.91 16.92
C LYS A 227 -5.21 -0.63 17.73
N LYS A 228 -4.04 -0.61 17.09
CA LYS A 228 -2.74 -0.45 17.74
C LYS A 228 -2.16 0.95 17.57
N ILE A 229 -2.29 1.55 16.38
CA ILE A 229 -1.60 2.81 16.02
C ILE A 229 -2.52 3.78 15.26
N GLY A 230 -1.98 4.93 14.86
CA GLY A 230 -2.59 5.87 13.92
C GLY A 230 -3.58 6.86 14.54
N SER A 231 -3.89 6.79 15.84
CA SER A 231 -4.66 7.85 16.53
C SER A 231 -4.33 7.90 18.02
N LEU A 232 -4.67 9.02 18.65
CA LEU A 232 -4.52 9.21 20.09
C LEU A 232 -5.75 8.67 20.82
N ALA A 233 -5.66 7.44 21.32
CA ALA A 233 -6.74 6.80 22.06
C ALA A 233 -6.19 5.83 23.11
N LYS A 234 -6.94 5.63 24.21
CA LYS A 234 -6.57 4.68 25.26
C LYS A 234 -6.41 3.27 24.68
N GLY A 235 -5.33 2.60 25.05
CA GLY A 235 -5.02 1.22 24.62
C GLY A 235 -4.20 1.13 23.32
N LYS A 236 -3.98 2.24 22.61
CA LYS A 236 -3.05 2.30 21.47
C LYS A 236 -1.61 2.52 21.92
N HIS A 237 -0.66 2.21 21.04
CA HIS A 237 0.74 2.50 21.25
C HIS A 237 0.94 4.01 21.37
N ALA A 238 1.80 4.42 22.32
CA ALA A 238 2.13 5.82 22.54
C ALA A 238 3.19 6.28 21.51
N ASP A 239 2.77 6.35 20.24
CA ASP A 239 3.55 6.88 19.13
C ASP A 239 3.08 8.31 18.82
N LEU A 240 3.90 9.30 19.18
CA LEU A 240 3.55 10.72 19.13
C LEU A 240 4.62 11.50 18.37
N ALA A 241 4.17 12.42 17.51
CA ALA A 241 4.98 13.46 16.93
C ALA A 241 4.51 14.81 17.51
N LEU A 242 5.45 15.58 18.04
CA LEU A 242 5.21 16.88 18.66
C LEU A 242 5.63 17.97 17.68
N PHE A 243 4.80 18.99 17.54
CA PHE A 243 5.01 20.10 16.61
C PHE A 243 4.82 21.44 17.35
N ASP A 244 5.55 22.48 16.93
CA ASP A 244 5.41 23.85 17.45
C ASP A 244 4.33 24.69 16.74
N GLY A 245 3.56 24.07 15.84
CA GLY A 245 2.50 24.67 15.04
C GLY A 245 1.62 23.60 14.38
N ASP A 246 0.84 23.99 13.37
CA ASP A 246 0.05 23.05 12.57
C ASP A 246 1.00 22.16 11.74
N PRO A 247 0.95 20.82 11.85
CA PRO A 247 1.82 19.92 11.11
C PRO A 247 1.68 19.97 9.57
N LEU A 248 0.65 20.64 9.04
CA LEU A 248 0.46 20.87 7.61
C LEU A 248 1.05 22.20 7.12
N GLU A 249 1.59 23.03 8.02
CA GLU A 249 2.26 24.28 7.65
C GLU A 249 3.76 24.08 7.43
N MET A 250 4.31 24.70 6.38
CA MET A 250 5.73 24.61 6.02
C MET A 250 6.67 25.23 7.07
N THR A 251 6.16 26.14 7.90
CA THR A 251 6.91 26.83 8.96
C THR A 251 6.93 26.06 10.28
N THR A 252 6.20 24.96 10.38
CA THR A 252 6.11 24.15 11.59
C THR A 252 7.27 23.17 11.68
N HIS A 253 7.84 23.02 12.87
CA HIS A 253 8.94 22.13 13.16
C HIS A 253 8.50 20.98 14.07
N THR A 254 9.04 19.79 13.82
CA THR A 254 8.89 18.66 14.74
C THR A 254 9.80 18.84 15.95
N THR A 255 9.23 19.15 17.10
CA THR A 255 9.96 19.44 18.34
C THR A 255 10.29 18.18 19.16
N GLY A 256 9.63 17.06 18.88
CA GLY A 256 9.92 15.80 19.54
C GLY A 256 9.18 14.60 18.94
N VAL A 257 9.71 13.42 19.21
CA VAL A 257 9.12 12.15 18.77
C VAL A 257 9.16 11.15 19.93
N ILE A 258 8.02 10.51 20.17
CA ILE A 258 7.84 9.45 21.15
C ILE A 258 7.41 8.19 20.39
N ILE A 259 8.05 7.06 20.66
CA ILE A 259 7.68 5.75 20.09
C ILE A 259 7.57 4.75 21.25
N ASP A 260 6.43 4.06 21.34
CA ASP A 260 6.10 3.16 22.47
C ASP A 260 6.29 3.80 23.85
N GLY A 261 5.92 5.08 23.97
CA GLY A 261 6.04 5.83 25.23
C GLY A 261 7.46 6.25 25.60
N LYS A 262 8.46 5.97 24.75
CA LYS A 262 9.85 6.41 24.94
C LYS A 262 10.16 7.59 24.05
N VAL A 263 10.78 8.62 24.61
CA VAL A 263 11.31 9.76 23.82
C VAL A 263 12.47 9.27 22.96
N VAL A 264 12.32 9.33 21.64
CA VAL A 264 13.35 8.92 20.67
C VAL A 264 14.01 10.10 19.97
N SER A 265 13.34 11.26 19.96
CA SER A 265 13.93 12.52 19.53
C SER A 265 13.40 13.67 20.39
N SER A 266 14.29 14.54 20.83
CA SER A 266 13.99 15.77 21.60
C SER A 266 14.64 17.03 21.00
N LYS A 267 15.19 16.91 19.78
CA LYS A 267 15.89 18.00 19.09
C LYS A 267 15.44 18.03 17.63
N VAL A 268 15.04 19.22 17.18
CA VAL A 268 14.94 19.55 15.75
C VAL A 268 16.36 19.47 15.19
N LYS A 269 16.60 18.67 14.14
CA LYS A 269 17.85 18.72 13.37
C LYS A 269 17.58 19.37 12.03
#